data_AF-A0A1N6ZXJ9-F1
#
_entry.id   AF-A0A1N6ZXJ9-F1
#
_cell.length_a   1.000
_cell.length_b   1.000
_cell.length_c   1.000
_cell.angle_alpha   90.00
_cell.angle_beta   90.00
_cell.angle_gamma   90.00
#
_symmetry.space_group_name_H-M   'P 1'
#
loop_
_entity.id
_entity.type
_entity.pdbx_description
1 polymer ?
#
loop_
_entity_poly.entity_id
_entity_poly.type
_entity_poly.pdbx_seq_one_letter_code
_entity_poly.pdbx_strand_id
1 'polypeptide(L)'
;MILKKVFKKMSVLQVIDMVNSSIMKGDRVFANLRISLPILVFLGTINLCAQSKVETISLFDGVSMDGWKVLKDSNSKYWKVLDSTLVGGDNKVKIHENTYLYTVDEYEDFEFSGLFKITGDHKTGLINSGIQYRSSIKDGHIIGYQADIGKGYWGDIYDEHRRGKLVSGDLKTLKNILNENGWNSYLVRCIGNTHELYINGVKTAYYKENDANIPSKGVIGIQLHSGGKAKVEFKHLTVTPL
;
A
#
# COMPACT_ATOMS: atom_id res chain seq x y z
N MET A 1 37.13 -46.08 -10.42
CA MET A 1 36.75 -44.84 -11.12
C MET A 1 35.83 -45.13 -12.32
N ILE A 2 34.71 -45.87 -12.17
CA ILE A 2 33.69 -46.09 -13.24
C ILE A 2 32.26 -46.24 -12.63
N LEU A 3 31.91 -45.49 -11.58
CA LEU A 3 30.52 -45.55 -11.02
C LEU A 3 29.89 -44.19 -10.70
N LYS A 4 30.55 -43.08 -11.03
CA LYS A 4 30.03 -41.71 -10.76
C LYS A 4 29.50 -40.96 -11.99
N LYS A 5 29.21 -41.63 -13.11
CA LYS A 5 28.82 -40.94 -14.36
C LYS A 5 27.50 -41.36 -15.03
N VAL A 6 26.64 -42.17 -14.40
CA VAL A 6 25.37 -42.60 -15.04
C VAL A 6 24.10 -42.00 -14.43
N PHE A 7 24.14 -41.38 -13.24
CA PHE A 7 22.92 -40.86 -12.60
C PHE A 7 22.62 -39.38 -12.87
N LYS A 8 22.65 -38.96 -14.15
CA LYS A 8 22.13 -37.66 -14.56
C LYS A 8 21.09 -37.87 -15.65
N LYS A 9 19.81 -37.69 -15.29
CA LYS A 9 18.56 -37.97 -16.04
C LYS A 9 18.01 -39.41 -15.90
N MET A 10 17.44 -39.72 -14.75
CA MET A 10 16.32 -40.66 -14.67
C MET A 10 15.22 -40.03 -13.82
N SER A 11 13.97 -40.14 -14.27
CA SER A 11 12.82 -39.69 -13.48
C SER A 11 12.52 -40.69 -12.37
N VAL A 12 11.83 -40.24 -11.32
CA VAL A 12 11.49 -41.08 -10.15
C VAL A 12 10.73 -42.36 -10.55
N LEU A 13 9.91 -42.30 -11.60
CA LEU A 13 9.21 -43.48 -12.14
C LEU A 13 10.16 -44.56 -12.67
N GLN A 14 11.26 -44.18 -13.33
CA GLN A 14 12.18 -45.14 -13.93
C GLN A 14 13.01 -45.91 -12.89
N VAL A 15 13.20 -45.34 -11.71
CA VAL A 15 13.86 -46.01 -10.58
C VAL A 15 12.92 -47.05 -9.95
N ILE A 16 11.62 -46.74 -9.86
CA ILE A 16 10.60 -47.63 -9.29
C ILE A 16 10.42 -48.88 -10.16
N ASP A 17 10.38 -48.71 -11.49
CA ASP A 17 10.22 -49.84 -12.42
C ASP A 17 11.43 -50.80 -12.40
N MET A 18 12.63 -50.26 -12.21
CA MET A 18 13.85 -51.07 -12.13
C MET A 18 13.88 -51.94 -10.86
N VAL A 19 13.42 -51.40 -9.73
CA VAL A 19 13.30 -52.13 -8.46
C VAL A 19 12.22 -53.22 -8.56
N ASN A 20 11.08 -52.94 -9.20
CA ASN A 20 10.01 -53.92 -9.39
C ASN A 20 10.43 -55.08 -10.31
N SER A 21 11.25 -54.83 -11.34
CA SER A 21 11.71 -55.89 -12.25
C SER A 21 12.65 -56.92 -11.59
N SER A 22 13.37 -56.52 -10.54
CA SER A 22 14.30 -57.40 -9.82
C SER A 22 13.61 -58.32 -8.81
N ILE A 23 12.37 -58.02 -8.42
CA ILE A 23 11.61 -58.79 -7.42
C ILE A 23 10.88 -59.99 -8.06
N MET A 24 10.73 -60.01 -9.39
CA MET A 24 9.94 -61.02 -10.12
C MET A 24 10.73 -62.20 -10.70
N LYS A 25 12.03 -62.34 -10.40
CA LYS A 25 12.80 -63.55 -10.75
C LYS A 25 13.31 -64.21 -9.48
N GLY A 26 12.47 -65.10 -8.94
CA GLY A 26 12.84 -65.95 -7.83
C GLY A 26 13.81 -67.04 -8.29
N ASP A 27 14.90 -67.20 -7.55
CA ASP A 27 15.43 -68.52 -7.24
C ASP A 27 15.93 -68.54 -5.79
N ARG A 28 15.51 -69.58 -5.09
CA ARG A 28 15.59 -69.78 -3.65
C ARG A 28 16.96 -70.30 -3.25
N VAL A 29 17.70 -69.60 -2.38
CA VAL A 29 18.64 -70.26 -1.45
C VAL A 29 18.64 -69.53 -0.10
N PHE A 30 18.54 -70.35 0.94
CA PHE A 30 18.42 -70.07 2.37
C PHE A 30 19.39 -69.01 2.93
N ALA A 31 18.87 -68.11 3.76
CA ALA A 31 19.49 -67.74 5.04
C ALA A 31 18.46 -66.98 5.90
N ASN A 32 18.27 -67.48 7.13
CA ASN A 32 17.55 -66.78 8.18
C ASN A 32 18.15 -65.40 8.43
N LEU A 33 17.45 -64.34 8.05
CA LEU A 33 17.68 -63.01 8.60
C LEU A 33 16.35 -62.29 8.69
N ARG A 34 15.76 -62.28 9.89
CA ARG A 34 14.68 -61.35 10.23
C ARG A 34 15.30 -59.95 10.24
N ILE A 35 15.40 -59.32 9.07
CA ILE A 35 15.65 -57.89 8.98
C ILE A 35 14.30 -57.22 9.19
N SER A 36 13.96 -56.96 10.45
CA SER A 36 12.95 -55.98 10.81
C SER A 36 13.42 -54.65 10.26
N LEU A 37 13.00 -54.28 9.04
CA LEU A 37 13.30 -52.97 8.49
C LEU A 37 12.37 -51.99 9.22
N PRO A 38 12.87 -51.09 10.09
CA PRO A 38 12.01 -50.04 10.59
C PRO A 38 11.72 -49.17 9.36
N ILE A 39 10.47 -49.18 8.91
CA ILE A 39 9.98 -48.13 8.02
C ILE A 39 10.07 -46.85 8.84
N LEU A 40 11.21 -46.18 8.75
CA LEU A 40 11.40 -44.84 9.27
C LEU A 40 10.52 -43.96 8.38
N VAL A 41 9.25 -43.82 8.77
CA VAL A 41 8.39 -42.79 8.21
C VAL A 41 9.03 -41.48 8.62
N PHE A 42 9.87 -40.94 7.73
CA PHE A 42 10.34 -39.58 7.83
C PHE A 42 9.11 -38.72 7.54
N LEU A 43 8.27 -38.52 8.56
CA LEU A 43 7.35 -37.39 8.61
C LEU A 43 8.24 -36.16 8.63
N GLY A 44 8.67 -35.73 7.43
CA GLY A 44 9.18 -34.40 7.24
C GLY A 44 8.10 -33.47 7.74
N THR A 45 8.34 -32.83 8.89
CA THR A 45 7.53 -31.72 9.34
C THR A 45 7.67 -30.65 8.26
N ILE A 46 6.69 -30.61 7.36
CA ILE A 46 6.49 -29.46 6.52
C ILE A 46 6.12 -28.37 7.53
N ASN A 47 7.13 -27.62 7.96
CA ASN A 47 6.90 -26.35 8.64
C ASN A 47 6.20 -25.49 7.58
N LEU A 48 4.86 -25.55 7.52
CA LEU A 48 4.08 -24.49 6.95
C LEU A 48 4.42 -23.28 7.78
N CYS A 49 5.36 -22.47 7.29
CA CYS A 49 5.50 -21.11 7.74
C CYS A 49 4.18 -20.45 7.33
N ALA A 50 3.22 -20.40 8.26
CA ALA A 50 2.06 -19.56 8.10
C ALA A 50 2.60 -18.15 7.85
N GLN A 51 2.33 -17.61 6.67
CA GLN A 51 2.73 -16.26 6.33
C GLN A 51 2.21 -15.34 7.44
N SER A 52 3.11 -14.56 8.04
CA SER A 52 2.74 -13.61 9.10
C SER A 52 1.56 -12.79 8.60
N LYS A 53 0.44 -12.84 9.33
CA LYS A 53 -0.74 -12.06 8.98
C LYS A 53 -0.34 -10.59 9.07
N VAL A 54 -0.24 -9.93 7.93
CA VAL A 54 0.01 -8.49 7.90
C VAL A 54 -1.21 -7.80 8.51
N GLU A 55 -1.00 -7.10 9.61
CA GLU A 55 -2.06 -6.42 10.34
C GLU A 55 -2.39 -5.09 9.66
N THR A 56 -3.67 -4.85 9.44
CA THR A 56 -4.17 -3.56 8.94
C THR A 56 -4.57 -2.70 10.13
N ILE A 57 -3.98 -1.52 10.21
CA ILE A 57 -4.14 -0.57 11.31
C ILE A 57 -5.18 0.48 10.89
N SER A 58 -6.15 0.76 11.76
CA SER A 58 -7.03 1.91 11.56
C SER A 58 -6.28 3.19 11.90
N LEU A 59 -6.26 4.14 10.97
CA LEU A 59 -5.70 5.47 11.19
C LEU A 59 -6.73 6.45 11.76
N PHE A 60 -8.02 6.10 11.80
CA PHE A 60 -9.06 6.99 12.29
C PHE A 60 -10.15 6.18 13.02
N ASP A 61 -10.40 6.56 14.27
CA ASP A 61 -11.36 5.88 15.15
C ASP A 61 -12.82 6.30 14.92
N GLY A 62 -13.06 7.33 14.10
CA GLY A 62 -14.39 7.87 13.83
C GLY A 62 -14.91 8.83 14.91
N VAL A 63 -14.12 9.17 15.94
CA VAL A 63 -14.56 10.01 17.06
C VAL A 63 -13.57 11.11 17.44
N SER A 64 -12.27 10.89 17.26
CA SER A 64 -11.19 11.80 17.65
C SER A 64 -10.17 12.00 16.52
N MET A 65 -9.26 12.95 16.69
CA MET A 65 -8.08 13.09 15.81
C MET A 65 -6.84 12.47 16.46
N ASP A 66 -7.01 11.52 17.38
CA ASP A 66 -5.90 10.82 18.01
C ASP A 66 -5.08 10.10 16.93
N GLY A 67 -3.75 10.15 17.07
CA GLY A 67 -2.84 9.67 16.03
C GLY A 67 -2.57 10.68 14.90
N TRP A 68 -3.20 11.86 14.92
CA TRP A 68 -2.96 12.94 13.96
C TRP A 68 -2.46 14.23 14.62
N LYS A 69 -1.72 15.03 13.85
CA LYS A 69 -1.23 16.36 14.22
C LYS A 69 -1.54 17.37 13.11
N VAL A 70 -1.94 18.56 13.49
CA VAL A 70 -2.06 19.69 12.54
C VAL A 70 -0.67 20.29 12.34
N LEU A 71 -0.25 20.51 11.10
CA LEU A 71 1.10 21.03 10.79
C LEU A 71 1.38 22.39 11.42
N LYS A 72 0.37 23.26 11.48
CA LYS A 72 0.44 24.58 12.10
C LYS A 72 -0.77 24.76 13.00
N ASP A 73 -0.56 24.99 14.29
CA ASP A 73 -1.64 25.13 15.29
C ASP A 73 -2.64 26.25 14.95
N SER A 74 -2.17 27.32 14.27
CA SER A 74 -3.03 28.41 13.77
C SER A 74 -4.11 27.94 12.78
N ASN A 75 -3.92 26.77 12.17
CA ASN A 75 -4.81 26.16 11.21
C ASN A 75 -5.70 25.05 11.80
N SER A 76 -5.61 24.78 13.10
CA SER A 76 -6.45 23.77 13.76
C SER A 76 -7.95 24.03 13.60
N LYS A 77 -8.36 25.30 13.45
CA LYS A 77 -9.75 25.71 13.16
C LYS A 77 -10.34 25.11 11.88
N TYR A 78 -9.51 24.65 10.94
CA TYR A 78 -9.98 24.04 9.70
C TYR A 78 -10.25 22.54 9.84
N TRP A 79 -9.75 21.90 10.89
CA TRP A 79 -9.78 20.44 11.06
C TRP A 79 -10.72 20.06 12.20
N LYS A 80 -11.59 19.08 11.95
CA LYS A 80 -12.51 18.55 12.96
C LYS A 80 -12.98 17.15 12.60
N VAL A 81 -13.53 16.47 13.60
CA VAL A 81 -14.35 15.27 13.41
C VAL A 81 -15.82 15.66 13.39
N LEU A 82 -16.56 15.17 12.40
CA LEU A 82 -18.01 15.34 12.29
C LEU A 82 -18.63 14.07 11.70
N ASP A 83 -19.61 13.47 12.39
CA ASP A 83 -20.35 12.29 11.91
C ASP A 83 -19.43 11.14 11.44
N SER A 84 -18.44 10.82 12.29
CA SER A 84 -17.38 9.84 12.00
C SER A 84 -16.66 10.09 10.67
N THR A 85 -16.43 11.36 10.40
CA THR A 85 -15.69 11.87 9.25
C THR A 85 -14.58 12.77 9.74
N LEU A 86 -13.37 12.58 9.21
CA LEU A 86 -12.31 13.55 9.36
C LEU A 86 -12.51 14.64 8.31
N VAL A 87 -12.70 15.89 8.75
CA VAL A 87 -13.10 17.00 7.89
C VAL A 87 -12.05 18.11 7.93
N GLY A 88 -11.63 18.55 6.74
CA GLY A 88 -10.85 19.77 6.53
C GLY A 88 -11.69 20.81 5.77
N GLY A 89 -11.83 22.02 6.31
CA GLY A 89 -12.60 23.11 5.69
C GLY A 89 -14.13 22.97 5.83
N ASP A 90 -14.87 23.93 5.28
CA ASP A 90 -16.33 24.03 5.49
C ASP A 90 -17.14 24.53 4.29
N ASN A 91 -16.52 24.70 3.11
CA ASN A 91 -17.10 25.32 1.90
C ASN A 91 -17.54 26.78 2.04
N LYS A 92 -17.29 27.45 3.16
CA LYS A 92 -17.73 28.82 3.44
C LYS A 92 -16.55 29.78 3.54
N VAL A 93 -15.50 29.37 4.23
CA VAL A 93 -14.28 30.15 4.45
C VAL A 93 -13.27 29.86 3.35
N LYS A 94 -12.66 30.90 2.78
CA LYS A 94 -11.59 30.75 1.79
C LYS A 94 -10.32 30.30 2.50
N ILE A 95 -9.66 29.28 1.95
CA ILE A 95 -8.40 28.78 2.49
C ILE A 95 -7.25 29.63 1.94
N HIS A 96 -6.52 30.31 2.82
CA HIS A 96 -5.50 31.30 2.43
C HIS A 96 -4.09 30.72 2.31
N GLU A 97 -3.79 29.64 3.02
CA GLU A 97 -2.53 28.90 2.93
C GLU A 97 -2.81 27.40 2.99
N ASN A 98 -1.94 26.58 2.40
CA ASN A 98 -2.07 25.13 2.49
C ASN A 98 -1.96 24.72 3.96
N THR A 99 -2.89 23.87 4.41
CA THR A 99 -2.83 23.26 5.74
C THR A 99 -2.87 21.76 5.62
N TYR A 100 -2.29 21.09 6.60
CA TYR A 100 -2.12 19.65 6.60
C TYR A 100 -2.44 19.08 7.97
N LEU A 101 -3.03 17.90 7.95
CA LEU A 101 -3.20 17.03 9.09
C LEU A 101 -2.42 15.75 8.78
N TYR A 102 -1.51 15.33 9.66
CA TYR A 102 -0.59 14.22 9.38
C TYR A 102 -0.46 13.24 10.55
N THR A 103 -0.10 11.99 10.25
CA THR A 103 0.03 10.92 11.24
C THR A 103 1.19 11.20 12.20
N VAL A 104 1.05 10.75 13.45
CA VAL A 104 2.17 10.76 14.41
C VAL A 104 3.25 9.76 14.00
N ASP A 105 2.83 8.62 13.48
CA ASP A 105 3.71 7.54 13.03
C ASP A 105 4.16 7.74 11.58
N GLU A 106 5.28 7.09 11.26
CA GLU A 106 5.89 7.08 9.94
C GLU A 106 5.87 5.69 9.31
N TYR A 107 5.68 5.65 8.00
CA TYR A 107 5.54 4.41 7.22
C TYR A 107 6.53 4.40 6.06
N GLU A 108 7.14 3.23 5.82
CA GLU A 108 8.04 2.98 4.70
C GLU A 108 7.28 2.27 3.59
N ASP A 109 7.21 0.94 3.63
CA ASP A 109 6.41 0.12 2.71
C ASP A 109 5.02 -0.08 3.29
N PHE A 110 3.99 0.28 2.52
CA PHE A 110 2.61 0.23 2.99
C PHE A 110 1.58 0.25 1.85
N GLU A 111 0.37 -0.17 2.21
CA GLU A 111 -0.86 0.21 1.54
C GLU A 111 -1.70 1.12 2.45
N PHE A 112 -1.95 2.34 2.00
CA PHE A 112 -2.94 3.22 2.61
C PHE A 112 -4.24 3.08 1.82
N SER A 113 -5.36 3.02 2.52
CA SER A 113 -6.69 2.96 1.93
C SER A 113 -7.67 3.84 2.70
N GLY A 114 -8.63 4.41 1.99
CA GLY A 114 -9.68 5.20 2.60
C GLY A 114 -10.73 5.68 1.61
N LEU A 115 -11.82 6.21 2.16
CA LEU A 115 -12.82 6.94 1.40
C LEU A 115 -12.55 8.43 1.50
N PHE A 116 -12.70 9.14 0.40
CA PHE A 116 -12.59 10.59 0.34
C PHE A 116 -13.77 11.19 -0.41
N LYS A 117 -14.05 12.46 -0.08
CA LYS A 117 -14.94 13.34 -0.84
C LYS A 117 -14.40 14.75 -0.72
N ILE A 118 -14.31 15.46 -1.84
CA ILE A 118 -13.95 16.87 -1.87
C ILE A 118 -15.09 17.66 -2.51
N THR A 119 -15.42 18.79 -1.91
CA THR A 119 -16.47 19.70 -2.40
C THR A 119 -15.99 21.14 -2.28
N GLY A 120 -16.62 22.04 -3.02
CA GLY A 120 -16.35 23.47 -2.98
C GLY A 120 -16.86 24.17 -4.22
N ASP A 121 -16.86 25.51 -4.18
CA ASP A 121 -17.24 26.34 -5.34
C ASP A 121 -15.99 26.73 -6.12
N HIS A 122 -15.83 26.18 -7.33
CA HIS A 122 -14.71 26.48 -8.23
C HIS A 122 -14.64 27.96 -8.65
N LYS A 123 -15.71 28.75 -8.52
CA LYS A 123 -15.67 30.20 -8.75
C LYS A 123 -14.89 30.94 -7.66
N THR A 124 -14.72 30.31 -6.50
CA THR A 124 -14.03 30.90 -5.34
C THR A 124 -12.51 30.67 -5.38
N GLY A 125 -12.05 29.77 -6.25
CA GLY A 125 -10.66 29.40 -6.46
C GLY A 125 -10.46 27.89 -6.60
N LEU A 126 -9.22 27.44 -6.46
CA LEU A 126 -8.85 26.03 -6.57
C LEU A 126 -9.49 25.20 -5.45
N ILE A 127 -10.12 24.09 -5.84
CA ILE A 127 -10.66 23.07 -4.93
C ILE A 127 -9.80 21.83 -5.12
N ASN A 128 -8.84 21.65 -4.22
CA ASN A 128 -7.85 20.58 -4.29
C ASN A 128 -7.46 20.12 -2.87
N SER A 129 -7.05 18.87 -2.80
CA SER A 129 -6.55 18.15 -1.64
C SER A 129 -5.59 17.08 -2.16
N GLY A 130 -5.01 16.31 -1.26
CA GLY A 130 -4.19 15.17 -1.60
C GLY A 130 -3.78 14.41 -0.35
N ILE A 131 -3.34 13.17 -0.56
CA ILE A 131 -2.73 12.34 0.47
C ILE A 131 -1.22 12.51 0.35
N GLN A 132 -0.62 13.18 1.33
CA GLN A 132 0.83 13.24 1.52
C GLN A 132 1.32 11.88 2.01
N TYR A 133 2.46 11.41 1.54
CA TYR A 133 3.01 10.13 1.99
C TYR A 133 4.53 10.06 1.88
N ARG A 134 5.13 9.29 2.80
CA ARG A 134 6.59 9.27 3.02
C ARG A 134 7.14 10.68 3.17
N SER A 135 6.34 11.58 3.74
CA SER A 135 6.70 12.98 3.87
C SER A 135 7.45 13.23 5.16
N SER A 136 8.39 14.15 5.13
CA SER A 136 9.07 14.67 6.32
C SER A 136 8.50 16.02 6.70
N ILE A 137 8.56 16.36 7.99
CA ILE A 137 8.13 17.66 8.50
C ILE A 137 9.39 18.48 8.80
N LYS A 138 9.57 19.60 8.10
CA LYS A 138 10.74 20.47 8.27
C LYS A 138 10.34 21.92 8.14
N ASP A 139 10.73 22.73 9.13
CA ASP A 139 10.53 24.19 9.14
C ASP A 139 9.07 24.62 8.86
N GLY A 140 8.10 23.87 9.37
CA GLY A 140 6.66 24.13 9.16
C GLY A 140 6.13 23.76 7.77
N HIS A 141 6.90 23.00 6.99
CA HIS A 141 6.53 22.42 5.71
C HIS A 141 6.44 20.90 5.80
N ILE A 142 5.52 20.32 5.02
CA ILE A 142 5.48 18.89 4.74
C ILE A 142 6.14 18.65 3.39
N ILE A 143 7.15 17.79 3.34
CA ILE A 143 8.00 17.61 2.16
C ILE A 143 7.99 16.14 1.79
N GLY A 144 7.40 15.81 0.65
CA GLY A 144 7.25 14.42 0.25
C GLY A 144 6.28 14.24 -0.91
N TYR A 145 5.92 12.98 -1.16
CA TYR A 145 5.03 12.69 -2.27
C TYR A 145 3.58 13.05 -1.93
N GLN A 146 2.81 13.40 -2.95
CA GLN A 146 1.38 13.67 -2.84
C GLN A 146 0.61 12.89 -3.90
N ALA A 147 -0.43 12.18 -3.47
CA ALA A 147 -1.45 11.57 -4.30
C ALA A 147 -2.66 12.52 -4.39
N ASP A 148 -2.86 13.15 -5.55
CA ASP A 148 -3.75 14.30 -5.68
C ASP A 148 -5.25 13.97 -5.77
N ILE A 149 -6.04 14.85 -5.17
CA ILE A 149 -7.50 14.80 -5.06
C ILE A 149 -8.07 16.16 -5.48
N GLY A 150 -8.51 16.27 -6.73
CA GLY A 150 -9.22 17.46 -7.17
C GLY A 150 -9.43 17.51 -8.68
N LYS A 151 -10.39 18.34 -9.11
CA LYS A 151 -10.70 18.52 -10.52
C LYS A 151 -9.48 19.02 -11.29
N GLY A 152 -9.03 18.22 -12.26
CA GLY A 152 -7.82 18.49 -13.06
C GLY A 152 -6.54 17.84 -12.55
N TYR A 153 -6.57 17.20 -11.37
CA TYR A 153 -5.41 16.62 -10.69
C TYR A 153 -5.65 15.17 -10.20
N TRP A 154 -6.83 14.59 -10.46
CA TRP A 154 -7.22 13.28 -9.94
C TRP A 154 -6.16 12.20 -10.20
N GLY A 155 -5.55 11.69 -9.13
CA GLY A 155 -4.60 10.60 -9.28
C GLY A 155 -3.22 11.01 -9.77
N ASP A 156 -2.90 12.31 -9.85
CA ASP A 156 -1.54 12.77 -10.10
C ASP A 156 -0.63 12.39 -8.93
N ILE A 157 0.64 12.12 -9.23
CA ILE A 157 1.71 12.00 -8.23
C ILE A 157 2.53 13.28 -8.31
N TYR A 158 2.57 14.01 -7.21
CA TYR A 158 3.44 15.15 -6.99
C TYR A 158 4.55 14.80 -6.00
N ASP A 159 5.59 15.61 -6.05
CA ASP A 159 6.65 15.66 -5.06
C ASP A 159 6.70 17.05 -4.42
N GLU A 160 5.85 17.23 -3.42
CA GLU A 160 5.52 18.50 -2.78
C GLU A 160 6.75 19.08 -2.09
N HIS A 161 6.98 20.38 -2.35
CA HIS A 161 8.15 21.11 -1.88
C HIS A 161 9.51 20.52 -2.30
N ARG A 162 9.54 19.67 -3.34
CA ARG A 162 10.77 19.16 -3.96
C ARG A 162 10.78 19.34 -5.48
N ARG A 163 10.14 18.43 -6.23
CA ARG A 163 10.25 18.33 -7.70
C ARG A 163 8.96 18.72 -8.44
N GLY A 164 7.86 18.95 -7.73
CA GLY A 164 6.57 19.24 -8.34
C GLY A 164 5.94 18.00 -8.96
N LYS A 165 5.19 18.14 -10.05
CA LYS A 165 4.47 17.00 -10.64
C LYS A 165 5.43 15.96 -11.21
N LEU A 166 5.28 14.70 -10.79
CA LEU A 166 6.04 13.56 -11.32
C LEU A 166 5.25 12.82 -12.40
N VAL A 167 3.98 12.52 -12.14
CA VAL A 167 3.14 11.70 -13.03
C VAL A 167 1.73 12.26 -13.05
N SER A 168 1.09 12.31 -14.22
CA SER A 168 -0.33 12.66 -14.33
C SER A 168 -1.18 11.39 -14.26
N GLY A 169 -2.33 11.46 -13.59
CA GLY A 169 -3.28 10.36 -13.50
C GLY A 169 -3.90 9.98 -14.84
N ASP A 170 -3.97 8.68 -15.14
CA ASP A 170 -4.75 8.15 -16.26
C ASP A 170 -6.24 8.17 -15.94
N LEU A 171 -6.95 9.13 -16.52
CA LEU A 171 -8.37 9.34 -16.31
C LEU A 171 -9.26 8.54 -17.27
N LYS A 172 -8.69 7.79 -18.22
CA LYS A 172 -9.45 7.19 -19.33
C LYS A 172 -10.60 6.31 -18.84
N THR A 173 -10.32 5.48 -17.85
CA THR A 173 -11.31 4.62 -17.20
C THR A 173 -11.96 5.34 -16.01
N LEU A 174 -11.16 6.06 -15.21
CA LEU A 174 -11.62 6.70 -13.97
C LEU A 174 -12.78 7.67 -14.21
N LYS A 175 -12.75 8.47 -15.29
CA LYS A 175 -13.78 9.48 -15.59
C LYS A 175 -15.21 8.93 -15.66
N ASN A 176 -15.38 7.63 -15.92
CA ASN A 176 -16.71 7.00 -16.03
C ASN A 176 -17.25 6.52 -14.68
N ILE A 177 -16.40 6.39 -13.66
CA ILE A 177 -16.76 5.85 -12.35
C ILE A 177 -16.46 6.83 -11.21
N LEU A 178 -15.78 7.93 -11.50
CA LEU A 178 -15.47 8.98 -10.53
C LEU A 178 -16.75 9.72 -10.14
N ASN A 179 -16.98 9.85 -8.84
CA ASN A 179 -18.03 10.69 -8.31
C ASN A 179 -17.44 12.04 -7.87
N GLU A 180 -17.35 13.01 -8.79
CA GLU A 180 -16.68 14.30 -8.53
C GLU A 180 -17.22 15.05 -7.30
N ASN A 181 -18.49 14.86 -6.96
CA ASN A 181 -19.15 15.56 -5.84
C ASN A 181 -19.48 14.62 -4.66
N GLY A 182 -19.00 13.38 -4.68
CA GLY A 182 -19.38 12.35 -3.74
C GLY A 182 -18.20 11.52 -3.27
N TRP A 183 -18.52 10.38 -2.66
CA TRP A 183 -17.53 9.49 -2.09
C TRP A 183 -16.85 8.67 -3.17
N ASN A 184 -15.53 8.56 -3.03
CA ASN A 184 -14.65 7.73 -3.83
C ASN A 184 -13.69 6.99 -2.90
N SER A 185 -13.17 5.84 -3.31
CA SER A 185 -12.06 5.18 -2.62
C SER A 185 -10.72 5.60 -3.20
N TYR A 186 -9.71 5.73 -2.35
CA TYR A 186 -8.31 5.92 -2.73
C TYR A 186 -7.48 4.79 -2.14
N LEU A 187 -6.56 4.25 -2.92
CA LEU A 187 -5.49 3.39 -2.44
C LEU A 187 -4.13 3.94 -2.91
N VAL A 188 -3.21 4.07 -1.96
CA VAL A 188 -1.80 4.44 -2.20
C VAL A 188 -0.97 3.23 -1.79
N ARG A 189 -0.29 2.60 -2.75
CA ARG A 189 0.62 1.48 -2.51
C ARG A 189 2.04 1.94 -2.76
N CYS A 190 2.90 1.82 -1.75
CA CYS A 190 4.32 2.11 -1.86
C CYS A 190 5.12 0.90 -1.38
N ILE A 191 5.91 0.29 -2.26
CA ILE A 191 6.75 -0.89 -1.95
C ILE A 191 8.13 -0.68 -2.56
N GLY A 192 9.17 -0.68 -1.73
CA GLY A 192 10.50 -0.22 -2.10
C GLY A 192 10.41 1.17 -2.76
N ASN A 193 10.87 1.28 -4.00
CA ASN A 193 10.84 2.53 -4.77
C ASN A 193 9.64 2.64 -5.73
N THR A 194 8.66 1.75 -5.62
CA THR A 194 7.50 1.75 -6.52
C THR A 194 6.30 2.36 -5.83
N HIS A 195 5.64 3.29 -6.53
CA HIS A 195 4.46 4.01 -6.07
C HIS A 195 3.31 3.76 -7.05
N GLU A 196 2.17 3.35 -6.53
CA GLU A 196 0.96 3.13 -7.32
C GLU A 196 -0.24 3.77 -6.65
N LEU A 197 -1.04 4.46 -7.46
CA LEU A 197 -2.27 5.10 -7.02
C LEU A 197 -3.46 4.45 -7.69
N TYR A 198 -4.54 4.28 -6.92
CA TYR A 198 -5.80 3.77 -7.41
C TYR A 198 -6.95 4.61 -6.87
N ILE A 199 -7.89 4.99 -7.73
CA ILE A 199 -9.14 5.65 -7.34
C ILE A 199 -10.29 4.77 -7.81
N ASN A 200 -11.22 4.43 -6.92
CA ASN A 200 -12.35 3.53 -7.20
C ASN A 200 -11.89 2.18 -7.81
N GLY A 201 -10.73 1.69 -7.38
CA GLY A 201 -10.11 0.45 -7.88
C GLY A 201 -9.43 0.56 -9.25
N VAL A 202 -9.49 1.71 -9.92
CA VAL A 202 -8.78 1.96 -11.18
C VAL A 202 -7.41 2.52 -10.89
N LYS A 203 -6.36 1.89 -11.43
CA LYS A 203 -4.99 2.41 -11.35
C LYS A 203 -4.89 3.74 -12.10
N THR A 204 -4.54 4.81 -11.40
CA THR A 204 -4.39 6.14 -11.99
C THR A 204 -2.93 6.46 -12.30
N ALA A 205 -1.99 6.01 -11.46
CA ALA A 205 -0.58 6.34 -11.64
C ALA A 205 0.34 5.19 -11.23
N TYR A 206 1.51 5.16 -11.88
CA TYR A 206 2.66 4.36 -11.51
C TYR A 206 3.88 5.27 -11.58
N TYR A 207 4.70 5.27 -10.53
CA TYR A 207 5.97 5.97 -10.50
C TYR A 207 7.03 5.08 -9.85
N LYS A 208 8.25 5.11 -10.40
CA LYS A 208 9.41 4.44 -9.82
C LYS A 208 10.45 5.48 -9.44
N GLU A 209 10.76 5.59 -8.16
CA GLU A 209 11.81 6.47 -7.67
C GLU A 209 13.20 5.91 -8.01
N ASN A 210 14.00 6.72 -8.68
CA ASN A 210 15.35 6.34 -9.10
C ASN A 210 16.44 7.09 -8.32
N ASP A 211 16.09 8.16 -7.61
CA ASP A 211 16.99 8.90 -6.73
C ASP A 211 17.02 8.24 -5.34
N ALA A 212 18.16 7.61 -5.03
CA ALA A 212 18.39 6.94 -3.75
C ALA A 212 18.49 7.90 -2.55
N ASN A 213 18.59 9.22 -2.78
CA ASN A 213 18.66 10.22 -1.71
C ASN A 213 17.27 10.68 -1.25
N ILE A 214 16.21 10.29 -1.95
CA ILE A 214 14.84 10.58 -1.57
C ILE A 214 14.43 9.66 -0.41
N PRO A 215 13.95 10.20 0.73
CA PRO A 215 13.47 9.38 1.85
C PRO A 215 12.43 8.34 1.43
N SER A 216 12.63 7.09 1.88
CA SER A 216 11.69 5.97 1.68
C SER A 216 10.64 5.87 2.79
N LYS A 217 10.80 6.63 3.88
CA LYS A 217 9.93 6.59 5.06
C LYS A 217 9.52 7.99 5.50
N GLY A 218 8.30 8.12 5.99
CA GLY A 218 7.79 9.37 6.56
C GLY A 218 6.31 9.28 6.91
N VAL A 219 5.73 10.41 7.29
CA VAL A 219 4.32 10.48 7.71
C VAL A 219 3.38 10.33 6.50
N ILE A 220 2.14 9.96 6.80
CA ILE A 220 1.01 10.10 5.89
C ILE A 220 0.26 11.37 6.30
N GLY A 221 -0.22 12.16 5.35
CA GLY A 221 -0.94 13.39 5.64
C GLY A 221 -2.08 13.65 4.68
N ILE A 222 -2.96 14.55 5.06
CA ILE A 222 -4.10 15.02 4.29
C ILE A 222 -3.91 16.52 4.10
N GLN A 223 -3.93 16.97 2.84
CA GLN A 223 -3.87 18.38 2.49
C GLN A 223 -5.27 18.98 2.42
N LEU A 224 -5.44 20.20 2.93
CA LEU A 224 -6.48 21.13 2.50
C LEU A 224 -5.79 22.28 1.76
N HIS A 225 -5.92 22.30 0.43
CA HIS A 225 -5.19 23.26 -0.40
C HIS A 225 -5.80 24.66 -0.26
N SER A 226 -4.93 25.68 -0.35
CA SER A 226 -5.32 27.07 -0.45
C SER A 226 -6.02 27.39 -1.77
N GLY A 227 -6.67 28.55 -1.84
CA GLY A 227 -7.16 29.10 -3.09
C GLY A 227 -8.68 29.20 -3.13
N GLY A 228 -9.41 28.16 -2.79
CA GLY A 228 -10.88 28.15 -2.82
C GLY A 228 -11.55 28.00 -1.46
N LYS A 229 -12.88 28.01 -1.47
CA LYS A 229 -13.72 27.59 -0.34
C LYS A 229 -13.96 26.09 -0.47
N ALA A 230 -13.03 25.30 0.04
CA ALA A 230 -13.05 23.85 -0.07
C ALA A 230 -13.50 23.19 1.24
N LYS A 231 -14.00 21.96 1.11
CA LYS A 231 -14.19 21.01 2.18
C LYS A 231 -13.77 19.64 1.68
N VAL A 232 -12.82 19.02 2.37
CA VAL A 232 -12.42 17.64 2.16
C VAL A 232 -12.85 16.78 3.35
N GLU A 233 -13.31 15.57 3.06
CA GLU A 233 -13.89 14.64 4.00
C GLU A 233 -13.27 13.26 3.78
N PHE A 234 -12.83 12.60 4.86
CA PHE A 234 -12.24 11.26 4.84
C PHE A 234 -12.91 10.31 5.83
N LYS A 235 -13.03 9.04 5.45
CA LYS A 235 -13.55 7.94 6.29
C LYS A 235 -12.79 6.64 6.04
N HIS A 236 -12.85 5.73 7.01
CA HIS A 236 -12.29 4.38 6.92
C HIS A 236 -10.82 4.39 6.51
N LEU A 237 -10.04 5.28 7.13
CA LEU A 237 -8.62 5.42 6.85
C LEU A 237 -7.88 4.25 7.50
N THR A 238 -7.15 3.49 6.70
CA THR A 238 -6.36 2.36 7.17
C THR A 238 -4.98 2.36 6.54
N VAL A 239 -4.02 1.76 7.22
CA VAL A 239 -2.70 1.46 6.68
C VAL A 239 -2.32 0.01 6.96
N THR A 240 -1.77 -0.65 5.96
CA THR A 240 -1.24 -2.01 6.04
C THR A 240 0.26 -1.93 5.75
N PRO A 241 1.15 -1.95 6.77
CA PRO A 241 2.59 -1.99 6.56
C PRO A 241 2.99 -3.27 5.80
N LEU A 242 3.87 -3.18 4.80
CA LEU A 242 4.23 -4.30 3.91
C LEU A 242 5.67 -4.80 4.09
#